data_AF-A0AA95N2Q5-F1
#
_entry.id   AF-A0AA95N2Q5-F1
#
_cell.length_a   1.000
_cell.length_b   1.000
_cell.length_c   1.000
_cell.angle_alpha   90.00
_cell.angle_beta   90.00
_cell.angle_gamma   90.00
#
_symmetry.space_group_name_H-M   'P 1'
#
loop_
_entity.id
_entity.type
_entity.pdbx_description
1 polymer ?
#
loop_
_entity_poly.entity_id
_entity_poly.type
_entity_poly.pdbx_seq_one_letter_code
_entity_poly.pdbx_strand_id
1 'polypeptide(L)'
;MSWISYITGGMTVILAYAFYTVGMEDEEEELVLVGNNQDNNEFNGRYVTLSCQTCRKLKKHREVETNLYQCTKCKRHVDLR
;
A
#
# COMPACT_ATOMS: atom_id res chain seq x y z
N MET A 1 1.96 44.39 -1.19
CA MET A 1 2.06 42.91 -1.15
C MET A 1 1.37 42.38 -2.39
N SER A 2 2.11 41.77 -3.34
CA SER A 2 1.48 41.38 -4.61
C SER A 2 0.46 40.25 -4.37
N TRP A 3 -0.76 40.41 -4.86
CA TRP A 3 -1.85 39.41 -4.75
C TRP A 3 -1.44 38.08 -5.37
N ILE A 4 -0.57 38.14 -6.39
CA ILE A 4 0.08 36.98 -7.00
C ILE A 4 0.75 36.11 -5.94
N SER A 5 1.58 36.67 -5.04
CA SER A 5 2.32 35.90 -4.04
C SER A 5 1.42 35.10 -3.09
N TYR A 6 0.24 35.63 -2.75
CA TYR A 6 -0.74 34.94 -1.91
C TYR A 6 -1.36 33.73 -2.64
N ILE A 7 -1.72 33.91 -3.92
CA ILE A 7 -2.33 32.85 -4.73
C ILE A 7 -1.30 31.75 -5.02
N THR A 8 -0.06 32.13 -5.37
CA THR A 8 0.99 31.13 -5.63
C THR A 8 1.32 30.34 -4.37
N GLY A 9 1.42 31.00 -3.21
CA GLY A 9 1.61 30.33 -1.93
C GLY A 9 0.50 29.33 -1.63
N GLY A 10 -0.77 29.74 -1.75
CA GLY A 10 -1.92 28.87 -1.52
C GLY A 10 -1.94 27.63 -2.43
N MET A 11 -1.65 27.81 -3.72
CA MET A 11 -1.59 26.70 -4.68
C MET A 11 -0.48 25.71 -4.37
N THR A 12 0.69 26.17 -3.90
CA THR A 12 1.79 25.25 -3.54
C THR A 12 1.46 24.36 -2.35
N VAL A 13 0.72 24.87 -1.35
CA VAL A 13 0.31 24.09 -0.18
C VAL A 13 -0.72 23.02 -0.58
N ILE A 14 -1.69 23.38 -1.42
CA ILE A 14 -2.70 22.42 -1.92
C ILE A 14 -2.05 21.31 -2.75
N LEU A 15 -1.12 21.66 -3.64
CA LEU A 15 -0.40 20.69 -4.45
C LEU A 15 0.48 19.77 -3.59
N ALA A 16 1.21 20.33 -2.61
CA ALA A 16 2.02 19.54 -1.69
C ALA A 16 1.16 18.56 -0.87
N TYR A 17 0.00 19.01 -0.39
CA TYR A 17 -0.96 18.15 0.31
C TYR A 17 -1.49 17.04 -0.60
N ALA A 18 -1.89 17.36 -1.84
CA ALA A 18 -2.38 16.37 -2.80
C ALA A 18 -1.31 15.31 -3.15
N PHE A 19 -0.05 15.71 -3.34
CA PHE A 19 1.03 14.75 -3.56
C PHE A 19 1.35 13.91 -2.32
N TYR A 20 1.24 14.50 -1.13
CA TYR A 20 1.39 13.77 0.14
C TYR A 20 0.27 12.74 0.32
N THR A 21 -0.99 13.11 0.11
CA THR A 21 -2.12 12.18 0.24
C THR A 21 -2.11 11.08 -0.82
N VAL A 22 -1.74 11.38 -2.07
CA VAL A 22 -1.60 10.34 -3.11
C VAL A 22 -0.46 9.35 -2.78
N GLY A 23 0.59 9.81 -2.08
CA GLY A 23 1.62 8.91 -1.54
C GLY A 23 1.16 8.11 -0.33
N MET A 24 0.35 8.73 0.53
CA MET A 24 -0.19 8.13 1.75
C MET A 24 -1.42 7.25 1.53
N GLU A 25 -2.16 7.33 0.42
CA GLU A 25 -3.28 6.41 0.15
C GLU A 25 -2.82 4.93 0.13
N ASP A 26 -1.58 4.67 -0.30
CA ASP A 26 -0.95 3.34 -0.19
C ASP A 26 -0.62 2.93 1.27
N GLU A 27 -0.42 3.89 2.18
CA GLU A 27 -0.11 3.69 3.63
C GLU A 27 -1.34 3.80 4.55
N GLU A 28 -2.38 4.57 4.20
CA GLU A 28 -3.62 4.71 4.96
C GLU A 28 -4.55 3.51 4.71
N GLU A 29 -4.56 2.91 3.50
CA GLU A 29 -5.09 1.54 3.32
C GLU A 29 -4.34 0.52 4.20
N GLU A 30 -3.05 0.77 4.51
CA GLU A 30 -2.23 -0.09 5.36
C GLU A 30 -2.52 0.12 6.86
N LEU A 31 -2.79 1.35 7.31
CA LEU A 31 -3.14 1.69 8.70
C LEU A 31 -4.57 1.31 9.08
N VAL A 32 -5.55 1.43 8.19
CA VAL A 32 -6.93 0.99 8.45
C VAL A 32 -7.02 -0.54 8.57
N LEU A 33 -6.12 -1.29 7.93
CA LEU A 33 -6.00 -2.75 8.11
C LEU A 33 -5.30 -3.16 9.41
N VAL A 34 -4.51 -2.28 10.05
CA VAL A 34 -3.86 -2.58 11.34
C VAL A 34 -4.85 -2.39 12.51
N GLY A 35 -5.83 -1.49 12.36
CA GLY A 35 -6.90 -1.25 13.35
C GLY A 35 -8.10 -2.19 13.27
N ASN A 36 -8.19 -3.05 12.24
CA ASN A 36 -9.33 -3.94 12.01
C ASN A 36 -8.90 -5.42 11.90
N ASN A 37 -8.01 -5.86 12.79
CA ASN A 37 -7.68 -7.29 12.98
C ASN A 37 -8.71 -8.00 13.89
N GLN A 38 -9.98 -7.60 13.81
CA GLN A 38 -11.08 -8.31 14.43
C GLN A 38 -12.11 -8.56 13.32
N ASP A 39 -12.39 -9.85 13.11
CA ASP A 39 -13.28 -10.43 12.10
C ASP A 39 -12.75 -10.50 10.65
N ASN A 40 -12.03 -11.58 10.35
CA ASN A 40 -12.70 -12.73 9.72
C ASN A 40 -11.81 -13.97 9.70
N ASN A 41 -12.25 -14.93 10.48
CA ASN A 41 -11.78 -16.29 10.61
C ASN A 41 -12.08 -17.07 9.32
N GLU A 42 -11.11 -17.26 8.41
CA GLU A 42 -11.11 -18.36 7.44
C GLU A 42 -9.75 -18.48 6.71
N PHE A 43 -9.10 -19.64 6.86
CA PHE A 43 -7.83 -20.07 6.24
C PHE A 43 -6.51 -19.53 6.86
N ASN A 44 -5.98 -20.34 7.77
CA ASN A 44 -4.64 -20.34 8.36
C ASN A 44 -3.51 -20.46 7.29
N GLY A 45 -3.36 -19.47 6.40
CA GLY A 45 -2.20 -19.34 5.52
C GLY A 45 -1.27 -18.26 6.06
N ARG A 46 0.04 -18.52 6.16
CA ARG A 46 0.98 -17.48 6.60
C ARG A 46 0.98 -16.34 5.58
N TYR A 47 0.96 -15.11 6.08
CA TYR A 47 1.15 -13.93 5.25
C TYR A 47 2.58 -13.41 5.44
N VAL A 48 3.25 -13.11 4.33
CA VAL A 48 4.58 -12.51 4.33
C VAL A 48 4.62 -11.30 3.42
N THR A 49 5.34 -10.27 3.85
CA THR A 49 5.60 -9.07 3.06
C THR A 49 6.82 -9.31 2.20
N LEU A 50 6.63 -9.32 0.88
CA LEU A 50 7.67 -9.60 -0.11
C LEU A 50 7.58 -8.57 -1.23
N SER A 51 8.69 -8.34 -1.94
CA SER A 51 8.67 -7.50 -3.14
C SER A 51 8.01 -8.27 -4.29
N CYS A 52 6.89 -7.74 -4.81
CA CYS A 52 6.22 -8.37 -5.95
C CYS A 52 6.85 -7.90 -7.27
N GLN A 53 7.30 -8.82 -8.12
CA GLN A 53 7.84 -8.48 -9.45
C GLN A 53 6.86 -7.72 -10.35
N THR A 54 5.56 -7.98 -10.21
CA THR A 54 4.52 -7.30 -11.00
C THR A 54 4.12 -5.96 -10.39
N CYS A 55 3.93 -5.87 -9.07
CA CYS A 55 3.58 -4.60 -8.43
C CYS A 55 4.77 -3.66 -8.25
N ARG A 56 6.01 -4.16 -8.38
CA ARG A 56 7.27 -3.42 -8.13
C ARG A 56 7.33 -2.70 -6.78
N LYS A 57 6.54 -3.18 -5.82
CA LYS A 57 6.42 -2.65 -4.45
C LYS A 57 6.42 -3.83 -3.46
N LEU A 58 6.75 -3.54 -2.21
CA LEU A 58 6.51 -4.45 -1.09
C LEU A 58 5.00 -4.59 -0.92
N LYS A 59 4.47 -5.80 -1.04
CA LYS A 59 3.05 -6.09 -0.85
C LYS A 59 2.89 -7.40 -0.09
N LYS A 60 1.71 -7.61 0.50
CA LYS A 60 1.38 -8.86 1.20
C LYS A 60 1.25 -10.00 0.20
N HIS A 61 1.83 -11.15 0.54
CA HIS A 61 1.68 -12.40 -0.20
C HIS A 61 1.14 -13.45 0.75
N ARG A 62 0.21 -14.27 0.26
CA ARG A 62 -0.39 -15.41 0.96
C ARG A 62 0.39 -16.67 0.64
N GLU A 63 0.79 -17.44 1.65
CA GLU A 63 1.36 -18.77 1.44
C GLU A 63 0.29 -19.72 0.87
N VAL A 64 0.57 -20.30 -0.29
CA VAL A 64 -0.28 -21.29 -0.97
C VAL A 64 0.26 -22.70 -0.72
N GLU A 65 1.58 -22.87 -0.86
CA GLU A 65 2.32 -24.09 -0.52
C GLU A 65 3.65 -23.70 0.16
N THR A 66 4.37 -24.67 0.72
CA THR A 66 5.71 -24.43 1.29
C THR A 66 6.63 -23.78 0.26
N ASN A 67 7.06 -22.54 0.52
CA ASN A 67 7.85 -21.69 -0.37
C ASN A 67 7.11 -21.09 -1.59
N LEU A 68 5.81 -21.34 -1.76
CA LEU A 68 5.00 -20.76 -2.84
C LEU A 68 4.06 -19.69 -2.28
N TYR A 69 4.28 -18.45 -2.68
CA TYR A 69 3.55 -17.29 -2.18
C TYR A 69 2.77 -16.60 -3.29
N GLN A 70 1.52 -16.22 -3.04
CA GLN A 70 0.69 -15.51 -4.00
C GLN A 70 0.47 -14.06 -3.58
N CYS A 71 0.79 -13.10 -4.45
CA CYS A 71 0.54 -11.68 -4.18
C CYS A 71 -0.97 -11.42 -4.05
N THR A 72 -1.40 -10.73 -2.98
CA THR A 72 -2.82 -10.43 -2.77
C THR A 72 -3.40 -9.45 -3.79
N LYS A 73 -2.56 -8.60 -4.39
CA LYS A 73 -2.98 -7.58 -5.38
C LYS A 73 -3.02 -8.12 -6.80
N CYS A 74 -1.92 -8.68 -7.29
CA CYS A 74 -1.80 -9.12 -8.68
C CYS A 74 -2.00 -10.63 -8.88
N LYS A 75 -2.25 -11.39 -7.81
CA LYS A 75 -2.46 -12.86 -7.81
C LYS A 75 -1.32 -13.69 -8.41
N ARG A 76 -0.17 -13.07 -8.65
CA ARG A 76 1.01 -13.73 -9.18
C ARG A 76 1.65 -14.60 -8.10
N HIS A 77 2.03 -15.80 -8.48
CA HIS A 77 2.80 -16.71 -7.64
C HIS A 77 4.28 -16.34 -7.69
N VAL A 78 4.90 -16.35 -6.51
CA VAL A 78 6.29 -16.08 -6.23
C VAL A 78 6.78 -17.33 -5.51
N ASP A 79 7.61 -18.10 -6.20
CA ASP A 79 8.28 -19.27 -5.65
C ASP A 79 9.63 -18.83 -5.06
N LEU A 80 9.92 -19.20 -3.81
CA LEU A 80 11.17 -18.90 -3.11
C LEU A 80 12.16 -20.08 -3.11
N ARG A 81 11.95 -21.11 -3.94
CA ARG A 81 12.84 -22.27 -4.07
C ARG A 81 14.19 -21.96 -4.72
#